data_AF-A0A939G5U3-F1
#
_entry.id   AF-A0A939G5U3-F1
#
_cell.length_a   1.000
_cell.length_b   1.000
_cell.length_c   1.000
_cell.angle_alpha   90.00
_cell.angle_beta   90.00
_cell.angle_gamma   90.00
#
_symmetry.space_group_name_H-M   'P 1'
#
loop_
_entity.id
_entity.type
_entity.pdbx_description
1 polymer ?
#
loop_
_entity_poly.entity_id
_entity_poly.type
_entity_poly.pdbx_seq_one_letter_code
_entity_poly.pdbx_strand_id
1 'polypeptide(L)'
;MALFDDFIFDATDGGKPSETIVTPVDEIKYERSVGRYLWVIDRYGLKLILEATPNNALARGIVCHTNITGGEPALQGGELWFGDDGKVYINNKSGRYGSATPVQDAAVFDYFVSLGYDVVQLSGHTTG
;
A
#
# COMPACT_ATOMS: atom_id res chain seq x y z
N MET A 1 17.29 -15.02 2.61
CA MET A 1 16.15 -14.69 1.75
C MET A 1 14.95 -14.56 2.67
N ALA A 2 14.34 -13.39 2.74
CA ALA A 2 13.14 -13.21 3.56
C ALA A 2 11.98 -13.93 2.85
N LEU A 3 11.04 -14.46 3.64
CA LEU A 3 10.00 -15.39 3.17
C LEU A 3 9.09 -14.83 2.05
N PHE A 4 9.09 -13.51 1.86
CA PHE A 4 8.16 -12.81 0.95
C PHE A 4 8.85 -11.96 -0.12
N ASP A 5 10.19 -11.99 -0.22
CA ASP A 5 10.94 -11.11 -1.13
C ASP A 5 10.45 -11.22 -2.57
N ASP A 6 10.11 -12.42 -3.04
CA ASP A 6 9.61 -12.69 -4.39
C ASP A 6 8.21 -12.10 -4.68
N PHE A 7 7.46 -11.74 -3.64
CA PHE A 7 6.12 -11.15 -3.74
C PHE A 7 6.13 -9.63 -3.54
N ILE A 8 7.26 -9.08 -3.11
CA ILE A 8 7.41 -7.64 -2.91
C ILE A 8 7.78 -7.01 -4.25
N PHE A 9 6.93 -6.12 -4.71
CA PHE A 9 7.23 -5.28 -5.87
C PHE A 9 7.93 -4.00 -5.40
N ASP A 10 9.09 -3.74 -5.97
CA ASP A 10 9.82 -2.48 -5.80
C ASP A 10 9.24 -1.41 -6.72
N ALA A 11 8.50 -0.46 -6.13
CA ALA A 11 7.86 0.64 -6.83
C ALA A 11 8.63 1.96 -6.66
N THR A 12 9.93 1.90 -6.31
CA THR A 12 10.75 3.11 -6.10
C THR A 12 10.92 3.95 -7.36
N ASP A 13 10.78 3.33 -8.53
CA ASP A 13 10.75 4.02 -9.84
C ASP A 13 9.32 4.07 -10.43
N GLY A 14 8.29 3.91 -9.59
CA GLY A 14 6.90 3.80 -9.99
C GLY A 14 6.53 2.43 -10.57
N GLY A 15 5.51 2.39 -11.43
CA GLY A 15 5.05 1.17 -12.09
C GLY A 15 4.09 0.32 -11.26
N LYS A 16 3.89 -0.94 -11.65
CA LYS A 16 2.98 -1.86 -10.95
C LYS A 16 3.43 -3.31 -11.14
N PRO A 17 3.06 -4.23 -10.23
CA PRO A 17 3.33 -5.65 -10.41
C PRO A 17 2.83 -6.16 -11.77
N SER A 18 3.54 -7.09 -12.41
CA SER A 18 3.16 -7.63 -13.73
C SER A 18 1.76 -8.25 -13.73
N GLU A 19 1.39 -8.91 -12.64
CA GLU A 19 0.06 -9.49 -12.42
C GLU A 19 -0.76 -8.61 -11.48
N THR A 20 -0.91 -7.33 -11.84
CA THR A 20 -1.72 -6.40 -11.06
C THR A 20 -3.19 -6.80 -11.09
N ILE A 21 -3.79 -6.93 -9.90
CA ILE A 21 -5.25 -7.01 -9.77
C ILE A 21 -5.82 -5.60 -9.89
N VAL A 22 -6.59 -5.38 -10.94
CA VAL A 22 -7.32 -4.13 -11.18
C VAL A 22 -8.69 -4.23 -10.51
N THR A 23 -9.05 -3.22 -9.72
CA THR A 23 -10.30 -3.16 -8.96
C THR A 23 -11.24 -2.12 -9.59
N PRO A 24 -12.52 -2.45 -9.80
CA PRO A 24 -13.50 -1.46 -10.25
C PRO A 24 -13.58 -0.29 -9.28
N VAL A 25 -13.51 0.95 -9.78
CA VAL A 25 -13.52 2.16 -8.92
C VAL A 25 -14.72 2.19 -7.95
N ASP A 26 -15.88 1.71 -8.39
CA ASP A 26 -17.08 1.63 -7.56
C ASP A 26 -16.97 0.67 -6.36
N GLU A 27 -16.03 -0.26 -6.39
CA GLU A 27 -15.75 -1.17 -5.28
C GLU A 27 -14.69 -0.61 -4.31
N ILE A 28 -13.77 0.22 -4.82
CA ILE A 28 -12.65 0.77 -4.05
C ILE A 28 -13.14 1.65 -2.88
N LYS A 29 -14.26 2.38 -3.07
CA LYS A 29 -14.87 3.20 -2.01
C LYS A 29 -15.26 2.43 -0.74
N TYR A 30 -15.36 1.10 -0.83
CA TYR A 30 -15.64 0.22 0.31
C TYR A 30 -14.38 -0.39 0.94
N GLU A 31 -13.19 -0.05 0.43
CA GLU A 31 -11.88 -0.50 0.93
C GLU A 31 -11.82 -2.02 1.19
N ARG A 32 -12.41 -2.80 0.26
CA ARG A 32 -12.46 -4.27 0.34
C ARG A 32 -11.07 -4.88 0.14
N SER A 33 -10.91 -6.12 0.62
CA SER A 33 -9.66 -6.87 0.52
C SER A 33 -9.26 -7.30 -0.88
N VAL A 34 -10.22 -7.42 -1.80
CA VAL A 34 -9.95 -7.86 -3.17
C VAL A 34 -9.17 -6.78 -3.91
N GLY A 35 -8.03 -7.15 -4.49
CA GLY A 35 -7.13 -6.22 -5.19
C GLY A 35 -6.42 -5.22 -4.28
N ARG A 36 -6.51 -5.38 -2.96
CA ARG A 36 -5.80 -4.52 -2.01
C ARG A 36 -4.32 -4.91 -1.92
N TYR A 37 -3.47 -3.93 -2.16
CA TYR A 37 -2.04 -3.99 -1.88
C TYR A 37 -1.76 -3.30 -0.55
N LEU A 38 -0.82 -3.85 0.20
CA LEU A 38 -0.17 -3.15 1.30
C LEU A 38 1.03 -2.41 0.72
N TRP A 39 1.21 -1.17 1.12
CA TRP A 39 2.39 -0.39 0.74
C TRP A 39 3.14 0.11 1.96
N VAL A 40 4.46 0.21 1.81
CA VAL A 40 5.35 0.83 2.77
C VAL A 40 6.35 1.72 2.02
N ILE A 41 6.60 2.90 2.57
CA ILE A 41 7.74 3.75 2.22
C ILE A 41 8.76 3.57 3.34
N ASP A 42 9.89 2.95 3.02
CA ASP A 42 11.04 2.86 3.92
C ASP A 42 12.20 3.71 3.39
N ARG A 43 13.39 3.55 3.98
CA ARG A 43 14.58 4.30 3.56
C ARG A 43 15.09 3.96 2.15
N TYR A 44 14.57 2.89 1.55
CA TYR A 44 14.91 2.41 0.22
C TYR A 44 13.81 2.65 -0.82
N GLY A 45 12.72 3.33 -0.44
CA GLY A 45 11.66 3.73 -1.36
C GLY A 45 10.34 3.02 -1.11
N LEU A 46 9.51 2.96 -2.17
CA LEU A 46 8.15 2.43 -2.11
C LEU A 46 8.17 0.93 -2.42
N LYS A 47 7.56 0.13 -1.54
CA LYS A 47 7.40 -1.31 -1.72
C LYS A 47 5.93 -1.68 -1.61
N LEU A 48 5.48 -2.60 -2.47
CA LEU A 48 4.10 -3.08 -2.54
C LEU A 48 4.05 -4.60 -2.36
N ILE A 49 3.01 -5.12 -1.71
CA ILE A 49 2.69 -6.55 -1.70
C ILE A 49 1.17 -6.74 -1.73
N LEU A 50 0.68 -7.73 -2.47
CA LEU A 50 -0.75 -8.05 -2.47
C LEU A 50 -1.16 -8.57 -1.08
N GLU A 51 -2.16 -7.96 -0.44
CA GLU A 51 -2.55 -8.32 0.93
C GLU A 51 -2.97 -9.79 1.02
N ALA A 52 -3.64 -10.31 -0.03
CA ALA A 52 -4.09 -11.69 -0.09
C ALA A 52 -2.96 -12.74 -0.20
N THR A 53 -1.68 -12.32 -0.29
CA THR A 53 -0.54 -13.23 -0.29
C THR A 53 -0.58 -14.12 0.96
N PRO A 54 -0.60 -15.47 0.82
CA PRO A 54 -0.70 -16.37 1.96
C PRO A 54 0.45 -16.24 2.94
N ASN A 55 0.13 -16.20 4.23
CA ASN A 55 1.09 -16.28 5.32
C ASN A 55 0.56 -17.17 6.43
N ASN A 56 0.87 -18.47 6.31
CA ASN A 56 0.41 -19.49 7.26
C ASN A 56 1.03 -19.36 8.67
N ALA A 57 2.05 -18.51 8.84
CA ALA A 57 2.65 -18.25 10.14
C ALA A 57 1.86 -17.23 10.98
N LEU A 58 0.93 -16.50 10.38
CA LEU A 58 0.08 -15.53 11.06
C LEU A 58 -1.34 -16.08 11.24
N ALA A 59 -1.99 -15.74 12.36
CA ALA A 59 -3.38 -16.13 12.62
C ALA A 59 -4.36 -15.58 11.55
N ARG A 60 -4.02 -14.46 10.92
CA ARG A 60 -4.80 -13.86 9.81
C ARG A 60 -4.69 -14.67 8.52
N GLY A 61 -3.68 -15.54 8.38
CA GLY A 61 -3.44 -16.36 7.20
C GLY A 61 -2.88 -15.61 5.99
N ILE A 62 -2.67 -14.30 6.08
CA ILE A 62 -2.20 -13.43 4.99
C ILE A 62 -1.16 -12.43 5.50
N VAL A 63 -0.42 -11.82 4.57
CA VAL A 63 0.65 -10.86 4.89
C VAL A 63 0.14 -9.56 5.55
N CYS A 64 1.03 -8.87 6.25
CA CYS A 64 0.86 -7.54 6.80
C CYS A 64 2.08 -6.64 6.46
N HIS A 65 2.01 -5.33 6.74
CA HIS A 65 3.08 -4.39 6.37
C HIS A 65 4.47 -4.79 6.89
N THR A 66 4.54 -5.45 8.05
CA THR A 66 5.82 -5.91 8.62
C THR A 66 6.47 -7.04 7.83
N ASN A 67 5.71 -7.74 6.99
CA ASN A 67 6.28 -8.72 6.07
C ASN A 67 7.07 -8.04 4.94
N ILE A 68 6.76 -6.78 4.62
CA ILE A 68 7.52 -5.98 3.64
C ILE A 68 8.86 -5.55 4.24
N THR A 69 8.84 -5.04 5.48
CA THR A 69 10.03 -4.48 6.14
C THR A 69 10.87 -5.50 6.89
N GLY A 70 10.42 -6.75 7.02
CA GLY A 70 10.99 -7.71 7.97
C GLY A 70 10.83 -7.28 9.45
N GLY A 71 9.95 -6.32 9.74
CA GLY A 71 9.76 -5.74 11.06
C GLY A 71 10.64 -4.53 11.37
N GLU A 72 11.43 -4.05 10.41
CA GLU A 72 12.22 -2.82 10.56
C GLU A 72 11.34 -1.55 10.52
N PRO A 73 11.88 -0.38 10.93
CA PRO A 73 11.19 0.90 10.80
C PRO A 73 10.88 1.26 9.34
N ALA A 74 9.76 1.94 9.15
CA ALA A 74 9.39 2.58 7.89
C ALA A 74 8.96 4.02 8.14
N LEU A 75 9.00 4.85 7.10
CA LEU A 75 8.51 6.22 7.16
C LEU A 75 6.99 6.24 7.26
N GLN A 76 6.31 5.49 6.40
CA GLN A 76 4.85 5.36 6.42
C GLN A 76 4.37 4.10 5.68
N GLY A 77 3.13 3.71 5.89
CA GLY A 77 2.47 2.61 5.18
C GLY A 77 0.95 2.75 5.19
N GLY A 78 0.30 1.97 4.33
CA GLY A 78 -1.15 1.94 4.20
C GLY A 78 -1.62 0.95 3.15
N GLU A 79 -2.80 1.20 2.61
CA GLU A 79 -3.40 0.36 1.57
C GLU A 79 -3.45 1.08 0.22
N LEU A 80 -3.38 0.31 -0.85
CA LEU A 80 -3.39 0.75 -2.24
C LEU A 80 -4.29 -0.16 -3.10
N TRP A 81 -5.00 0.44 -4.05
CA TRP A 81 -5.73 -0.25 -5.11
C TRP A 81 -5.38 0.35 -6.46
N PHE A 82 -5.26 -0.51 -7.48
CA PHE A 82 -5.15 -0.08 -8.87
C PHE A 82 -6.55 -0.04 -9.48
N GLY A 83 -7.03 1.15 -9.84
CA GLY A 83 -8.35 1.35 -10.44
C GLY A 83 -8.42 0.90 -11.89
N ASP A 84 -9.61 0.50 -12.33
CA ASP A 84 -9.91 0.24 -13.75
C ASP A 84 -9.95 1.50 -14.61
N ASP A 85 -9.92 2.67 -13.99
CA ASP A 85 -9.72 3.98 -14.64
C ASP A 85 -8.25 4.35 -14.84
N GLY A 86 -7.31 3.49 -14.42
CA GLY A 86 -5.87 3.70 -14.53
C GLY A 86 -5.25 4.49 -13.38
N LYS A 87 -6.03 4.90 -12.39
CA LYS A 87 -5.54 5.62 -11.21
C LYS A 87 -5.10 4.68 -10.09
N VAL A 88 -4.40 5.24 -9.13
CA VAL A 88 -4.00 4.55 -7.90
C VAL A 88 -4.73 5.18 -6.71
N TYR A 89 -5.47 4.36 -5.99
CA TYR A 89 -6.22 4.79 -4.82
C TYR A 89 -5.46 4.39 -3.57
N ILE A 90 -5.10 5.35 -2.72
CA ILE A 90 -4.32 5.06 -1.51
C ILE A 90 -4.99 5.61 -0.26
N ASN A 91 -4.74 4.95 0.85
CA ASN A 91 -4.91 5.51 2.18
C ASN A 91 -3.58 5.42 2.95
N ASN A 92 -3.48 6.07 4.11
CA ASN A 92 -2.32 5.98 5.01
C ASN A 92 -2.61 5.17 6.30
N LYS A 93 -3.45 4.13 6.21
CA LYS A 93 -4.01 3.41 7.37
C LYS A 93 -3.21 2.16 7.77
N SER A 94 -1.90 2.28 7.98
CA SER A 94 -1.17 1.19 8.63
C SER A 94 -1.28 1.24 10.15
N GLY A 95 -1.65 0.13 10.79
CA GLY A 95 -1.66 0.02 12.25
C GLY A 95 -0.28 0.15 12.90
N ARG A 96 0.81 -0.08 12.14
CA ARG A 96 2.19 0.05 12.63
C ARG A 96 2.92 1.26 12.05
N TYR A 97 2.61 1.63 10.82
CA TYR A 97 3.32 2.66 10.06
C TYR A 97 2.39 3.79 9.58
N GLY A 98 1.30 4.07 10.29
CA GLY A 98 0.35 5.11 9.90
C GLY A 98 0.93 6.53 10.03
N SER A 99 0.28 7.50 9.40
CA SER A 99 0.67 8.91 9.53
C SER A 99 0.50 9.41 10.96
N ALA A 100 1.48 10.16 11.47
CA ALA A 100 1.38 10.83 12.77
C ALA A 100 0.86 12.27 12.64
N THR A 101 0.98 12.89 11.45
CA THR A 101 0.60 14.29 11.22
C THR A 101 -0.04 14.49 9.84
N PRO A 102 -0.88 15.54 9.66
CA PRO A 102 -1.41 15.90 8.35
C PRO A 102 -0.33 16.22 7.30
N VAL A 103 0.83 16.73 7.73
CA VAL A 103 1.95 17.02 6.82
C VAL A 103 2.56 15.73 6.27
N GLN A 104 2.71 14.70 7.09
CA GLN A 104 3.15 13.38 6.63
C GLN A 104 2.11 12.71 5.72
N ASP A 105 0.83 12.90 6.04
CA ASP A 105 -0.29 12.40 5.23
C ASP A 105 -0.23 12.99 3.81
N ALA A 106 -0.05 14.31 3.69
CA ALA A 106 0.10 15.01 2.42
C ALA A 106 1.40 14.66 1.67
N ALA A 107 2.53 14.56 2.39
CA ALA A 107 3.83 14.26 1.78
C ALA A 107 3.86 12.89 1.09
N VAL A 108 3.09 11.91 1.57
CA VAL A 108 2.96 10.62 0.89
C VAL A 108 2.27 10.79 -0.46
N PHE A 109 1.22 11.58 -0.54
CA PHE A 109 0.53 11.83 -1.80
C PHE A 109 1.47 12.45 -2.83
N ASP A 110 2.20 13.51 -2.43
CA ASP A 110 3.20 14.16 -3.28
C ASP A 110 4.28 13.19 -3.75
N TYR A 111 4.71 12.28 -2.86
CA TYR A 111 5.70 11.26 -3.21
C TYR A 111 5.17 10.29 -4.28
N PHE A 112 3.96 9.73 -4.13
CA PHE A 112 3.38 8.87 -5.17
C PHE A 112 3.21 9.62 -6.51
N VAL A 113 2.77 10.88 -6.49
CA VAL A 113 2.69 11.70 -7.72
C VAL A 113 4.07 11.87 -8.35
N SER A 114 5.13 12.07 -7.55
CA SER A 114 6.50 12.19 -8.06
C SER A 114 7.03 10.92 -8.73
N LEU A 115 6.48 9.75 -8.37
CA LEU A 115 6.77 8.46 -9.01
C LEU A 115 5.97 8.22 -10.30
N GLY A 116 5.12 9.17 -10.69
CA GLY A 116 4.35 9.12 -11.94
C GLY A 116 2.96 8.49 -11.83
N TYR A 117 2.45 8.27 -10.61
CA TYR A 117 1.07 7.81 -10.42
C TYR A 117 0.06 8.96 -10.53
N ASP A 118 -1.10 8.69 -11.14
CA ASP A 118 -2.31 9.51 -10.95
C ASP A 118 -3.04 9.00 -9.71
N VAL A 119 -2.97 9.76 -8.62
CA VAL A 119 -3.32 9.28 -7.28
C VAL A 119 -4.65 9.88 -6.82
N VAL A 120 -5.50 9.04 -6.23
CA VAL A 120 -6.70 9.44 -5.49
C VAL A 120 -6.52 9.06 -4.03
N GLN A 121 -6.55 10.06 -3.14
CA GLN A 121 -6.53 9.80 -1.71
C GLN A 121 -7.92 9.35 -1.24
N LEU A 122 -8.00 8.16 -0.66
CA LEU A 122 -9.19 7.70 0.05
C LEU A 122 -9.23 8.38 1.41
N SER A 123 -10.34 9.04 1.72
CA SER A 123 -10.51 9.73 2.99
C SER A 123 -10.33 8.77 4.16
N GLY A 124 -9.41 9.09 5.06
CA GLY A 124 -9.49 8.60 6.44
C GLY A 124 -10.82 9.06 7.01
N HIS A 125 -11.52 8.22 7.78
CA HIS A 125 -12.65 8.68 8.56
C HIS A 125 -12.16 9.86 9.44
N THR A 126 -12.44 11.09 9.03
CA THR A 126 -12.50 12.22 9.94
C THR A 126 -13.78 12.01 10.73
N THR A 127 -13.67 11.45 11.93
CA THR A 127 -14.72 11.63 12.94
C THR A 127 -14.82 13.12 13.19
N GLY A 128 -15.91 13.73 12.73
CA GLY A 128 -16.41 14.99 13.29
C GLY A 128 -16.91 14.78 14.72
#